data_AF-A0A7H8S1Q3-F1
#
_entry.id   AF-A0A7H8S1Q3-F1
#
_cell.length_a   1.000
_cell.length_b   1.000
_cell.length_c   1.000
_cell.angle_alpha   90.00
_cell.angle_beta   90.00
_cell.angle_gamma   90.00
#
_symmetry.space_group_name_H-M   'P 1'
#
loop_
_entity.id
_entity.type
_entity.pdbx_description
1 polymer ?
#
loop_
_entity_poly.entity_id
_entity_poly.type
_entity_poly.pdbx_seq_one_letter_code
_entity_poly.pdbx_strand_id
1 'polypeptide(L)'
;MRGEVYTLLKRLTNVSLQTKITGLLLGVIISLILILSGFFTYSNIQQIISNKYTLSLQTARTVSALPSITEGLNENQTRQSLQFLTDQFSLENDADFIIVQDKYGRVLTHPDDEYLGRIHKFS
;
A
#
# COMPACT_ATOMS: atom_id res chain seq x y z
N MET A 1 -41.01 6.51 27.79
CA MET A 1 -39.82 6.06 27.01
C MET A 1 -39.48 4.57 27.16
N ARG A 2 -39.76 3.87 28.28
CA ARG A 2 -39.48 2.40 28.41
C ARG A 2 -40.46 1.47 27.67
N GLY A 3 -41.69 1.92 27.42
CA GLY A 3 -42.74 1.11 26.79
C GLY A 3 -42.51 0.84 25.31
N GLU A 4 -41.91 1.78 24.56
CA GLU A 4 -41.70 1.65 23.11
C GLU A 4 -40.66 0.58 22.75
N VAL A 5 -39.60 0.46 23.55
CA VAL A 5 -38.56 -0.56 23.34
C VAL A 5 -39.15 -1.96 23.49
N TYR A 6 -40.06 -2.16 24.45
CA TYR A 6 -40.76 -3.43 24.65
C TYR A 6 -41.66 -3.79 23.46
N THR A 7 -42.37 -2.82 22.86
CA THR A 7 -43.19 -3.05 21.68
C THR A 7 -42.36 -3.37 20.44
N LEU A 8 -41.21 -2.73 20.27
CA LEU A 8 -40.27 -3.04 19.18
C LEU A 8 -39.67 -4.45 19.32
N LEU A 9 -39.25 -4.83 20.53
CA LEU A 9 -38.76 -6.19 20.83
C LEU A 9 -39.82 -7.26 20.58
N LYS A 10 -41.07 -7.00 20.97
CA LYS A 10 -42.18 -7.95 20.76
C LYS A 10 -42.54 -8.12 19.27
N ARG A 11 -42.38 -7.06 18.47
CA ARG A 11 -42.62 -7.09 17.02
C ARG A 11 -41.55 -7.88 16.26
N LEU A 12 -40.29 -7.88 16.74
CA LEU A 12 -39.22 -8.73 16.20
C LEU A 12 -39.51 -10.23 16.36
N THR A 13 -40.25 -10.62 17.39
CA THR A 13 -40.55 -12.04 17.68
C THR A 13 -41.81 -12.58 17.01
N ASN A 14 -42.66 -11.71 16.44
CA ASN A 14 -43.93 -12.09 15.82
C ASN A 14 -43.83 -12.05 14.28
N VAL A 15 -42.99 -12.92 13.74
CA VAL A 15 -42.72 -13.06 12.30
C VAL A 15 -43.12 -14.46 11.84
N SER A 16 -43.61 -14.55 10.60
CA SER A 16 -44.03 -15.82 10.00
C SER A 16 -42.84 -16.79 9.93
N LEU A 17 -43.14 -18.10 9.91
CA LEU A 17 -42.12 -19.14 9.86
C LEU A 17 -41.19 -18.99 8.65
N GLN A 18 -41.73 -18.48 7.54
CA GLN A 18 -40.97 -18.18 6.32
C GLN A 18 -39.91 -17.10 6.56
N THR A 19 -40.27 -15.99 7.20
CA THR A 19 -39.33 -14.90 7.53
C THR A 19 -38.24 -15.36 8.50
N LYS A 20 -38.56 -16.27 9.44
CA LYS A 20 -37.58 -16.85 10.35
C LYS A 20 -36.53 -17.68 9.60
N ILE A 21 -36.96 -18.52 8.66
CA ILE A 21 -36.05 -19.34 7.84
C ILE A 21 -35.23 -18.47 6.89
N THR A 22 -35.85 -17.51 6.22
CA THR A 22 -35.16 -16.59 5.30
C THR A 22 -34.14 -15.72 6.05
N GLY A 23 -34.48 -15.23 7.24
CA GLY A 23 -33.56 -14.47 8.09
C GLY A 23 -32.38 -15.31 8.58
N LEU A 24 -32.61 -16.58 8.93
CA LEU A 24 -31.55 -17.50 9.32
C LEU A 24 -30.58 -17.73 8.15
N LEU A 25 -31.09 -18.02 6.95
CA LEU A 25 -30.30 -18.21 5.74
C LEU A 25 -29.46 -16.97 5.41
N LEU A 26 -30.06 -15.78 5.44
CA LEU A 26 -29.37 -14.52 5.25
C LEU A 26 -28.27 -14.31 6.30
N GLY A 27 -28.56 -14.60 7.56
CA GLY A 27 -27.58 -14.51 8.64
C GLY A 27 -26.39 -15.45 8.42
N VAL A 28 -26.65 -16.69 8.00
CA VAL A 28 -25.59 -17.67 7.68
C VAL A 28 -24.71 -17.18 6.53
N ILE A 29 -25.31 -16.65 5.45
CA ILE A 29 -24.57 -16.13 4.30
C ILE A 29 -23.70 -14.95 4.70
N ILE A 30 -24.27 -13.98 5.45
CA ILE A 30 -23.53 -12.80 5.92
C ILE A 30 -22.39 -13.22 6.85
N SER A 31 -22.65 -14.14 7.78
CA SER A 31 -21.63 -14.68 8.69
C SER A 31 -20.48 -15.34 7.93
N LEU A 32 -20.79 -16.12 6.89
CA LEU A 32 -19.79 -16.74 6.02
C LEU A 32 -18.90 -15.70 5.36
N ILE A 33 -19.50 -14.65 4.77
CA ILE A 33 -18.77 -13.56 4.12
C ILE A 33 -17.82 -12.88 5.11
N LEU A 34 -18.28 -12.57 6.33
CA LEU A 34 -17.46 -11.93 7.36
C LEU A 34 -16.27 -12.81 7.79
N ILE A 35 -16.50 -14.11 8.01
CA ILE A 35 -15.45 -15.05 8.40
C ILE A 35 -14.40 -15.17 7.29
N LEU A 36 -14.84 -15.35 6.04
CA LEU A 36 -13.96 -15.44 4.88
C LEU A 36 -13.15 -14.17 4.67
N SER A 37 -13.79 -13.00 4.78
CA SER A 37 -13.13 -11.70 4.66
C SER A 37 -12.09 -11.49 5.76
N GLY A 38 -12.43 -11.78 7.01
CA GLY A 38 -11.50 -11.66 8.13
C GLY A 38 -10.30 -12.61 8.01
N PHE A 39 -10.54 -13.87 7.59
CA PHE A 39 -9.48 -14.84 7.31
C PHE A 39 -8.55 -14.36 6.18
N PHE A 40 -9.13 -13.81 5.11
CA PHE A 40 -8.36 -13.27 4.00
C PHE A 40 -7.46 -12.11 4.44
N THR A 41 -7.98 -11.15 5.20
CA THR A 41 -7.18 -10.03 5.72
C THR A 41 -6.03 -10.52 6.61
N TYR A 42 -6.29 -11.50 7.49
CA TYR A 42 -5.26 -12.06 8.36
C TYR A 42 -4.15 -12.80 7.59
N SER A 43 -4.52 -13.58 6.57
CA SER A 43 -3.58 -14.42 5.83
C SER A 43 -2.77 -13.66 4.76
N ASN A 44 -3.39 -12.70 4.07
CA ASN A 44 -2.80 -12.10 2.86
C ASN A 44 -1.83 -10.94 3.13
N ILE A 45 -1.89 -10.32 4.31
CA ILE A 45 -0.99 -9.19 4.64
C ILE A 45 0.48 -9.60 4.54
N GLN A 46 0.85 -10.80 5.00
CA GLN A 46 2.26 -11.21 5.00
C GLN A 46 2.79 -11.57 3.61
N GLN A 47 1.97 -12.20 2.76
CA GLN A 47 2.39 -12.59 1.41
C GLN A 47 2.43 -11.41 0.45
N ILE A 48 1.48 -10.47 0.58
CA ILE A 48 1.47 -9.24 -0.23
C ILE A 48 2.68 -8.37 0.10
N ILE A 49 3.06 -8.26 1.39
CA ILE A 49 4.22 -7.46 1.79
C ILE A 49 5.53 -8.14 1.37
N SER A 50 5.70 -9.46 1.59
CA SER A 50 6.97 -10.11 1.25
C SER A 50 7.26 -10.10 -0.24
N ASN A 51 6.26 -10.37 -1.08
CA ASN A 51 6.44 -10.41 -2.54
C ASN A 51 6.67 -9.02 -3.13
N LYS A 52 6.06 -7.98 -2.57
CA LYS A 52 6.34 -6.60 -2.96
C LYS A 52 7.75 -6.18 -2.53
N TYR A 53 8.19 -6.57 -1.33
CA TYR A 53 9.52 -6.24 -0.80
C TYR A 53 10.65 -6.85 -1.63
N THR A 54 10.55 -8.13 -1.99
CA THR A 54 11.57 -8.82 -2.81
C THR A 54 11.67 -8.22 -4.20
N LEU A 55 10.55 -7.88 -4.83
CA LEU A 55 10.50 -7.22 -6.13
C LEU A 55 11.16 -5.84 -6.06
N SER A 56 10.79 -5.00 -5.09
CA SER A 56 11.40 -3.68 -4.90
C SER A 56 12.90 -3.76 -4.65
N LEU A 57 13.36 -4.71 -3.82
CA LEU A 57 14.78 -4.89 -3.53
C LEU A 57 15.56 -5.36 -4.75
N GLN A 58 14.99 -6.27 -5.54
CA GLN A 58 15.61 -6.76 -6.76
C GLN A 58 15.77 -5.62 -7.78
N THR A 59 14.72 -4.83 -7.98
CA THR A 59 14.75 -3.67 -8.87
C THR A 59 15.78 -2.64 -8.40
N ALA A 60 15.82 -2.31 -7.10
CA ALA A 60 16.79 -1.39 -6.54
C ALA A 60 18.24 -1.85 -6.79
N ARG A 61 18.52 -3.15 -6.62
CA ARG A 61 19.84 -3.72 -6.94
C ARG A 61 20.19 -3.57 -8.41
N THR A 62 19.27 -3.92 -9.31
CA THR A 62 19.46 -3.80 -10.75
C THR A 62 19.73 -2.36 -11.16
N VAL A 63 18.92 -1.42 -10.70
CA VAL A 63 19.09 0.02 -11.01
C VAL A 63 20.40 0.55 -10.44
N SER A 64 20.77 0.18 -9.21
CA SER A 64 22.02 0.62 -8.58
C SER A 64 23.30 0.11 -9.27
N ALA A 65 23.18 -0.97 -10.05
CA ALA A 65 24.30 -1.57 -10.77
C ALA A 65 24.46 -1.04 -12.20
N LEU A 66 23.57 -0.16 -12.67
CA LEU A 66 23.66 0.41 -14.02
C LEU A 66 24.84 1.39 -14.12
N PRO A 67 25.75 1.25 -15.11
CA PRO A 67 26.89 2.14 -15.29
C PRO A 67 26.49 3.61 -15.39
N SER A 68 25.41 3.91 -16.12
CA SER A 68 24.84 5.24 -16.27
C SER A 68 24.42 5.91 -14.95
N ILE A 69 23.99 5.12 -13.96
CA ILE A 69 23.64 5.60 -12.62
C ILE A 69 24.91 5.86 -11.81
N THR A 70 25.88 4.96 -11.86
CA THR A 70 27.15 5.11 -11.11
C THR A 70 28.06 6.22 -11.67
N GLU A 71 28.03 6.45 -12.98
CA GLU A 71 28.80 7.51 -13.65
C GLU A 71 28.21 8.88 -13.36
N GLY A 72 26.88 9.01 -13.35
CA GLY A 72 26.20 10.25 -12.93
C GLY A 72 26.59 10.65 -11.50
N LEU A 73 26.68 9.70 -10.57
CA LEU A 73 27.05 9.99 -9.18
C LEU A 73 28.47 10.56 -8.99
N ASN A 74 29.36 10.46 -9.99
CA ASN A 74 30.74 10.95 -9.91
C ASN A 74 30.94 12.39 -10.41
N GLU A 75 29.99 12.97 -11.13
CA GLU A 75 30.11 14.35 -11.62
C GLU A 75 29.61 15.39 -10.60
N ASN A 76 30.29 16.54 -10.53
CA ASN A 76 29.92 17.62 -9.60
C ASN A 76 28.81 18.54 -10.18
N GLN A 77 28.33 18.23 -11.40
CA GLN A 77 27.26 18.94 -12.12
C GLN A 77 25.95 18.14 -12.20
N THR A 78 25.85 17.01 -11.48
CA THR A 78 24.89 15.95 -11.83
C THR A 78 23.46 16.18 -11.37
N ARG A 79 23.16 17.03 -10.38
CA ARG A 79 21.81 17.07 -9.78
C ARG A 79 20.69 17.27 -10.79
N GLN A 80 20.88 18.18 -11.74
CA GLN A 80 19.87 18.48 -12.76
C GLN A 80 19.76 17.37 -13.82
N SER A 81 20.89 16.77 -14.20
CA SER A 81 20.94 15.61 -15.11
C SER A 81 20.33 14.35 -14.48
N LEU A 82 20.57 14.13 -13.18
CA LEU A 82 20.01 13.02 -12.41
C LEU A 82 18.50 13.15 -12.24
N GLN A 83 17.99 14.36 -11.96
CA GLN A 83 16.56 14.62 -11.87
C GLN A 83 15.88 14.32 -13.21
N PHE A 84 16.43 14.82 -14.32
CA PHE A 84 15.92 14.54 -15.66
C PHE A 84 15.88 13.04 -15.99
N LEU A 85 16.95 12.30 -15.66
CA LEU A 85 17.00 10.86 -15.86
C LEU A 85 15.94 10.13 -15.00
N THR A 86 15.83 10.48 -13.71
CA THR A 86 14.86 9.84 -12.82
C THR A 86 13.42 10.10 -13.24
N ASP A 87 13.11 11.30 -13.72
CA ASP A 87 11.78 11.63 -14.25
C ASP A 87 11.46 10.82 -15.52
N GLN A 88 12.42 10.69 -16.45
CA GLN A 88 12.25 9.89 -17.67
C GLN A 88 12.00 8.42 -17.34
N PHE A 89 12.82 7.82 -16.48
CA PHE A 89 12.64 6.42 -16.09
C PHE A 89 11.35 6.20 -15.31
N SER A 90 10.89 7.18 -14.52
CA SER A 90 9.60 7.10 -13.83
C SER A 90 8.45 7.00 -14.83
N LEU A 91 8.50 7.83 -15.88
CA LEU A 91 7.49 7.85 -16.94
C LEU A 91 7.48 6.57 -17.78
N GLU A 92 8.66 6.07 -18.15
CA GLU A 92 8.80 4.85 -18.97
C GLU A 92 8.38 3.57 -18.23
N ASN A 93 8.48 3.56 -16.90
CA ASN A 93 8.21 2.38 -16.07
C ASN A 93 6.91 2.46 -15.27
N ASP A 94 6.06 3.47 -15.54
CA ASP A 94 4.79 3.70 -14.81
C ASP A 94 4.98 3.72 -13.28
N ALA A 95 6.09 4.35 -12.84
CA ALA A 95 6.41 4.51 -11.43
C ALA A 95 5.99 5.91 -10.95
N ASP A 96 5.45 6.01 -9.73
CA ASP A 96 5.01 7.28 -9.15
C ASP A 96 6.18 8.29 -8.97
N PHE A 97 7.37 7.80 -8.56
CA PHE A 97 8.61 8.58 -8.49
C PHE A 97 9.84 7.68 -8.27
N ILE A 98 11.02 8.15 -8.69
CA ILE A 98 12.32 7.49 -8.43
C ILE A 98 13.22 8.45 -7.64
N ILE A 99 13.65 8.04 -6.44
CA ILE A 99 14.53 8.82 -5.55
C ILE A 99 15.93 8.19 -5.55
N VAL A 100 16.94 9.00 -5.87
CA VAL A 100 18.35 8.64 -5.77
C VAL A 100 18.96 9.32 -4.55
N GLN A 101 19.71 8.57 -3.74
CA GLN A 101 20.41 9.08 -2.56
C GLN A 101 21.90 8.76 -2.63
N ASP A 102 22.74 9.60 -2.03
CA ASP A 102 24.17 9.33 -1.89
C ASP A 102 24.47 8.28 -0.80
N LYS A 103 25.72 7.81 -0.74
CA LYS A 103 26.20 6.84 0.28
C LYS A 103 26.08 7.34 1.73
N TYR A 104 25.83 8.62 1.94
CA TYR A 104 25.63 9.26 3.24
C TYR A 104 24.15 9.47 3.57
N GLY A 105 23.23 8.99 2.72
CA GLY A 105 21.78 9.12 2.87
C GLY A 105 21.23 10.49 2.47
N ARG A 106 22.00 11.32 1.73
CA ARG A 106 21.50 12.59 1.19
C ARG A 106 20.66 12.34 -0.04
N VAL A 107 19.45 12.88 -0.05
CA VAL A 107 18.55 12.86 -1.21
C VAL A 107 19.13 13.74 -2.33
N LEU A 108 19.40 13.12 -3.48
CA LEU A 108 19.94 13.77 -4.68
C LEU A 108 18.85 14.11 -5.70
N THR A 109 17.79 13.29 -5.79
CA THR A 109 16.61 13.55 -6.64
C THR A 109 15.34 13.36 -5.84
N HIS A 110 14.36 14.24 -6.07
CA HIS A 110 13.04 14.15 -5.45
C HIS A 110 12.04 14.96 -6.29
N PRO A 111 10.79 14.49 -6.47
CA PRO A 111 9.75 15.25 -7.18
C PRO A 111 9.32 16.54 -6.45
N ASP A 112 9.60 16.61 -5.15
CA ASP A 112 9.41 17.78 -4.30
C ASP A 112 10.77 18.30 -3.81
N ASP A 113 11.12 19.52 -4.24
CA ASP A 113 12.38 20.19 -3.94
C ASP A 113 12.65 20.34 -2.44
N GLU A 114 11.61 20.34 -1.58
CA GLU A 114 11.78 20.49 -0.13
C GLU A 114 12.52 19.32 0.54
N TYR A 115 12.60 18.18 -0.14
CA TYR A 115 13.27 16.98 0.35
C TYR A 115 14.69 16.83 -0.20
N LEU A 116 15.08 17.64 -1.19
CA LEU A 116 16.43 17.63 -1.74
C LEU A 116 17.47 18.01 -0.68
N GLY A 117 18.53 17.20 -0.57
CA GLY A 117 19.60 17.41 0.40
C GLY A 117 19.28 17.00 1.85
N ARG A 118 18.05 16.55 2.16
CA ARG A 118 17.75 15.96 3.47
C ARG A 118 18.48 14.64 3.64
N ILE A 119 18.96 14.38 4.86
CA ILE A 119 19.57 13.11 5.22
C ILE A 119 18.49 12.22 5.83
N HIS A 120 18.12 11.16 5.13
CA HIS A 120 17.29 10.11 5.72
C HIS A 120 18.20 9.06 6.34
N LYS A 121 18.25 9.00 7.68
CA LYS A 121 18.90 7.89 8.38
C LYS A 121 17.97 6.70 8.33
N PHE A 122 18.41 5.62 7.68
CA PHE A 122 17.79 4.31 7.85
C PHE A 122 17.97 3.89 9.32
N SER A 123 16.86 3.79 10.05
CA SER A 123 16.77 3.14 11.36
C SER A 123 16.12 1.77 11.22
#